data_AF-A0A0C1TJY2-F1
#
_entry.id   AF-A0A0C1TJY2-F1
#
_cell.length_a   1.000
_cell.length_b   1.000
_cell.length_c   1.000
_cell.angle_alpha   90.00
_cell.angle_beta   90.00
_cell.angle_gamma   90.00
#
_symmetry.space_group_name_H-M   'P 1'
#
loop_
_entity.id
_entity.type
_entity.pdbx_description
1 polymer ?
#
loop_
_entity_poly.entity_id
_entity_poly.type
_entity_poly.pdbx_seq_one_letter_code
_entity_poly.pdbx_strand_id
1 'polypeptide(L)'
;MKRLIAAFSLALSLGTFAWANEPAKAPAAPQEQTVAAPAQSAAAPAAPAAEKAAVPAAPAEQKHEVKANPMVTIPIFLIIIGATMAVVVWSAKQTKSAADFYTAGGGITGTQNGWAIAGDYMSAASFLGISGIISLYGYDGFMYSVGWLVAYITVLLIVAEPCRNAGKFTLGDILSFRTEPKSVRAAAAISTVAVSTFYLTAQMVGAGKLMQLLLGIPY
;
A
#
# COMPACT_ATOMS: atom_id res chain seq x y z
N MET A 1 -1.36 -0.45 -34.04
CA MET A 1 -1.55 0.40 -32.84
C MET A 1 -2.19 -0.36 -31.66
N LYS A 2 -3.53 -0.45 -31.51
CA LYS A 2 -4.15 -1.01 -30.27
C LYS A 2 -3.59 -2.37 -29.79
N ARG A 3 -3.37 -3.34 -30.69
CA ARG A 3 -2.73 -4.64 -30.36
C ARG A 3 -1.28 -4.55 -29.88
N LEU A 4 -0.49 -3.58 -30.37
CA LEU A 4 0.89 -3.34 -29.93
C LEU A 4 0.93 -2.77 -28.52
N ILE A 5 0.04 -1.83 -28.18
CA ILE A 5 -0.05 -1.27 -26.82
C ILE A 5 -0.40 -2.38 -25.82
N ALA A 6 -1.41 -3.20 -26.13
CA ALA A 6 -1.78 -4.35 -25.29
C ALA A 6 -0.63 -5.37 -25.12
N ALA A 7 0.11 -5.66 -26.19
CA ALA A 7 1.28 -6.54 -26.12
C ALA A 7 2.42 -5.94 -25.28
N PHE A 8 2.64 -4.62 -25.36
CA PHE A 8 3.67 -3.93 -24.56
C PHE A 8 3.30 -3.91 -23.06
N SER A 9 2.03 -3.65 -22.73
CA SER A 9 1.52 -3.74 -21.35
C SER A 9 1.61 -5.15 -20.77
N LEU A 10 1.39 -6.19 -21.60
CA LEU A 10 1.50 -7.60 -21.18
C LEU A 10 2.97 -8.05 -21.05
N ALA A 11 3.88 -7.56 -21.90
CA ALA A 11 5.30 -7.81 -21.76
C ALA A 11 5.86 -7.16 -20.49
N LEU A 12 5.42 -5.94 -20.15
CA LEU A 12 5.87 -5.21 -18.97
C LEU A 12 5.40 -5.86 -17.65
N SER A 13 4.24 -6.55 -17.65
CA SER A 13 3.74 -7.28 -16.48
C SER A 13 4.23 -8.74 -16.38
N LEU A 14 4.82 -9.30 -17.43
CA LEU A 14 5.50 -10.60 -17.41
C LEU A 14 7.00 -10.46 -17.12
N GLY A 15 7.63 -9.36 -17.53
CA GLY A 15 9.06 -9.10 -17.29
C GLY A 15 9.44 -9.03 -15.80
N THR A 16 8.51 -8.63 -14.93
CA THR A 16 8.70 -8.59 -13.46
C THR A 16 8.80 -9.98 -12.81
N PHE A 17 8.27 -11.04 -13.45
CA PHE A 17 8.40 -12.42 -12.97
C PHE A 17 9.67 -13.12 -13.46
N ALA A 18 10.30 -12.62 -14.52
CA ALA A 18 11.43 -13.27 -15.19
C ALA A 18 12.81 -13.00 -14.51
N TRP A 19 12.85 -12.29 -13.37
CA TRP A 19 14.08 -11.98 -12.64
C TRP A 19 14.01 -12.24 -11.13
N ALA A 20 13.10 -13.12 -10.71
CA ALA A 20 13.09 -13.68 -9.36
C ALA A 20 14.18 -14.78 -9.22
N ASN A 21 15.45 -14.37 -9.21
CA ASN A 21 16.54 -15.26 -8.79
C ASN A 21 16.32 -15.67 -7.33
N GLU A 22 16.38 -16.97 -7.04
CA GLU A 22 16.35 -17.47 -5.67
C GLU A 22 17.53 -16.90 -4.86
N PRO A 23 17.33 -16.49 -3.59
CA PRO A 23 18.43 -16.06 -2.73
C PRO A 23 19.30 -17.27 -2.37
N ALA A 24 20.35 -17.50 -3.16
CA ALA A 24 21.27 -18.61 -3.00
C ALA A 24 21.87 -18.63 -1.58
N LYS A 25 21.85 -19.81 -0.95
CA LYS A 25 22.29 -20.06 0.42
C LYS A 25 23.73 -19.57 0.64
N ALA A 26 23.89 -18.54 1.48
CA ALA A 26 25.14 -17.78 1.63
C ALA A 26 26.36 -18.63 2.03
N PRO A 27 27.45 -18.61 1.24
CA PRO A 27 28.80 -18.96 1.67
C PRO A 27 29.49 -17.74 2.33
N ALA A 28 30.59 -17.98 3.05
CA ALA A 28 31.30 -16.93 3.80
C ALA A 28 32.15 -16.00 2.91
N ALA A 29 32.30 -14.75 3.37
CA ALA A 29 33.41 -13.86 3.00
C ALA A 29 34.75 -14.40 3.56
N PRO A 30 35.95 -13.93 3.12
CA PRO A 30 36.20 -12.73 2.29
C PRO A 30 37.20 -12.92 1.12
N GLN A 31 37.37 -11.88 0.28
CA GLN A 31 38.66 -11.19 0.02
C GLN A 31 38.49 -9.97 -0.91
N GLU A 32 39.48 -9.08 -0.94
CA GLU A 32 39.47 -7.81 -1.70
C GLU A 32 40.34 -7.86 -2.99
N GLN A 33 40.22 -6.81 -3.82
CA GLN A 33 41.08 -6.46 -4.97
C GLN A 33 40.98 -7.39 -6.20
N THR A 34 41.04 -6.96 -7.47
CA THR A 34 41.03 -5.61 -8.13
C THR A 34 40.23 -5.75 -9.47
N VAL A 35 40.22 -4.93 -10.54
CA VAL A 35 41.13 -3.88 -11.10
C VAL A 35 40.33 -2.83 -11.92
N ALA A 36 40.90 -1.62 -12.01
CA ALA A 36 40.67 -0.49 -12.94
C ALA A 36 39.47 -0.42 -13.92
N ALA A 37 38.85 0.77 -13.96
CA ALA A 37 38.45 1.47 -15.18
C ALA A 37 39.05 2.92 -15.15
N PRO A 38 39.47 3.52 -16.28
CA PRO A 38 40.27 4.76 -16.28
C PRO A 38 39.52 6.07 -16.58
N ALA A 39 40.14 7.18 -16.14
CA ALA A 39 40.08 8.57 -16.65
C ALA A 39 38.70 9.31 -16.74
N GLN A 40 38.47 10.30 -15.85
CA GLN A 40 38.53 11.77 -16.12
C GLN A 40 37.19 12.37 -16.61
N SER A 41 36.78 13.61 -16.31
CA SER A 41 37.34 14.78 -15.58
C SER A 41 36.17 15.48 -14.83
N ALA A 42 36.28 16.44 -13.91
CA ALA A 42 37.37 17.36 -13.55
C ALA A 42 37.35 17.70 -12.03
N ALA A 43 38.35 18.46 -11.56
CA ALA A 43 38.59 18.71 -10.13
C ALA A 43 38.27 20.14 -9.65
N ALA A 44 37.83 20.25 -8.40
CA ALA A 44 37.79 21.46 -7.56
C ALA A 44 38.18 21.05 -6.11
N PRO A 45 38.65 21.97 -5.25
CA PRO A 45 39.68 21.62 -4.26
C PRO A 45 39.17 20.94 -2.98
N ALA A 46 40.09 20.24 -2.30
CA ALA A 46 39.84 19.48 -1.09
C ALA A 46 39.59 20.35 0.16
N ALA A 47 38.58 19.98 0.94
CA ALA A 47 38.49 20.31 2.36
C ALA A 47 39.16 19.22 3.22
N PRO A 48 39.51 19.47 4.50
CA PRO A 48 40.22 18.50 5.32
C PRO A 48 39.45 17.18 5.49
N ALA A 49 40.19 16.08 5.61
CA ALA A 49 39.60 14.77 5.87
C ALA A 49 38.88 14.79 7.24
N ALA A 50 37.56 14.70 7.22
CA ALA A 50 36.78 14.42 8.41
C ALA A 50 37.19 13.03 8.93
N GLU A 51 37.81 13.01 10.10
CA GLU A 51 38.18 11.77 10.78
C GLU A 51 36.94 10.87 10.88
N LYS A 52 37.07 9.61 10.46
CA LYS A 52 35.94 8.70 10.26
C LYS A 52 35.44 8.22 11.61
N ALA A 53 34.69 9.09 12.29
CA ALA A 53 34.17 8.89 13.63
C ALA A 53 33.52 7.51 13.73
N ALA A 54 34.10 6.66 14.58
CA ALA A 54 33.62 5.31 14.77
C ALA A 54 32.19 5.39 15.31
N VAL A 55 31.22 4.98 14.50
CA VAL A 55 29.82 4.89 14.92
C VAL A 55 29.80 3.95 16.13
N PRO A 56 29.42 4.43 17.33
CA PRO A 56 29.44 3.58 18.51
C PRO A 56 28.49 2.40 18.28
N ALA A 57 28.94 1.20 18.62
CA ALA A 57 28.17 -0.02 18.40
C ALA A 57 26.76 0.15 19.00
N ALA A 58 25.73 -0.11 18.20
CA ALA A 58 24.35 0.04 18.62
C ALA A 58 24.10 -0.76 19.92
N PRO A 59 23.47 -0.18 20.95
CA PRO A 59 23.18 -0.90 22.18
C PRO A 59 22.42 -2.19 21.88
N ALA A 60 22.86 -3.30 22.49
CA ALA A 60 22.28 -4.62 22.24
C ALA A 60 20.76 -4.60 22.47
N GLU A 61 20.01 -5.14 21.52
CA GLU A 61 18.54 -5.08 21.52
C GLU A 61 17.93 -5.67 22.80
N GLN A 62 17.50 -4.80 23.71
CA GLN A 62 16.60 -5.21 24.77
C GLN A 62 15.25 -5.57 24.16
N LYS A 63 15.03 -6.88 23.95
CA LYS A 63 13.70 -7.44 23.66
C LYS A 63 12.74 -7.12 24.81
N HIS A 64 12.13 -5.94 24.74
CA HIS A 64 10.92 -5.63 25.50
C HIS A 64 9.81 -6.55 24.99
N GLU A 65 9.61 -7.65 25.70
CA GLU A 65 8.45 -8.52 25.53
C GLU A 65 7.19 -7.69 25.80
N VAL A 66 6.46 -7.34 24.74
CA VAL A 66 5.23 -6.55 24.84
C VAL A 66 4.14 -7.43 25.45
N LYS A 67 4.13 -7.51 26.79
CA LYS A 67 3.05 -8.14 27.55
C LYS A 67 1.79 -7.29 27.45
N ALA A 68 1.05 -7.50 26.36
CA ALA A 68 -0.29 -6.99 26.20
C ALA A 68 -1.15 -7.42 27.40
N ASN A 69 -1.81 -6.46 28.05
CA ASN A 69 -2.72 -6.74 29.15
C ASN A 69 -4.12 -7.01 28.57
N PRO A 70 -4.60 -8.27 28.48
CA PRO A 70 -5.88 -8.57 27.83
C PRO A 70 -7.06 -7.88 28.51
N MET A 71 -6.97 -7.58 29.81
CA MET A 71 -7.99 -6.84 30.56
C MET A 71 -8.13 -5.37 30.12
N VAL A 72 -7.16 -4.83 29.37
CA VAL A 72 -7.20 -3.48 28.79
C VAL A 72 -7.38 -3.55 27.27
N THR A 73 -6.66 -4.45 26.60
CA THR A 73 -6.73 -4.61 25.15
C THR A 73 -8.11 -5.06 24.66
N ILE A 74 -8.73 -6.04 25.33
CA ILE A 74 -10.02 -6.60 24.88
C ILE A 74 -11.16 -5.56 25.00
N PRO A 75 -11.33 -4.83 26.13
CA PRO A 75 -12.34 -3.77 26.20
C PRO A 75 -12.16 -2.67 25.16
N ILE A 76 -10.93 -2.19 24.93
CA ILE A 76 -10.68 -1.13 23.93
C ILE A 76 -11.03 -1.63 22.51
N PHE A 77 -10.62 -2.85 22.16
CA PHE A 77 -10.95 -3.49 20.89
C PHE A 77 -12.47 -3.66 20.69
N LEU A 78 -13.18 -4.14 21.71
CA LEU A 78 -14.65 -4.29 21.68
C LEU A 78 -15.37 -2.94 21.61
N ILE A 79 -14.87 -1.89 22.26
CA ILE A 79 -15.42 -0.53 22.17
C ILE A 79 -15.26 0.01 20.73
N ILE A 80 -14.10 -0.17 20.10
CA ILE A 80 -13.85 0.29 18.72
C ILE A 80 -14.73 -0.47 17.72
N ILE A 81 -14.86 -1.80 17.85
CA ILE A 81 -15.77 -2.60 17.00
C ILE A 81 -17.23 -2.23 17.26
N GLY A 82 -17.64 -2.05 18.52
CA GLY A 82 -19.00 -1.65 18.87
C GLY A 82 -19.38 -0.28 18.30
N ALA A 83 -18.47 0.70 18.42
CA ALA A 83 -18.68 2.05 17.90
C ALA A 83 -18.72 2.08 16.36
N THR A 84 -17.78 1.43 15.69
CA THR A 84 -17.76 1.37 14.21
C THR A 84 -18.97 0.63 13.66
N MET A 85 -19.36 -0.51 14.25
CA MET A 85 -20.56 -1.25 13.87
C MET A 85 -21.84 -0.43 14.11
N ALA A 86 -21.94 0.30 15.22
CA ALA A 86 -23.08 1.18 15.49
C ALA A 86 -23.20 2.30 14.45
N VAL A 87 -22.09 2.93 14.04
CA VAL A 87 -22.06 3.94 12.97
C VAL A 87 -22.46 3.34 11.62
N VAL A 88 -21.97 2.14 11.27
CA VAL A 88 -22.35 1.44 10.04
C VAL A 88 -23.85 1.10 10.02
N VAL A 89 -24.39 0.54 11.10
CA VAL A 89 -25.81 0.19 11.21
C VAL A 89 -26.72 1.43 11.25
N TRP A 90 -26.26 2.55 11.81
CA TRP A 90 -26.96 3.82 11.76
C TRP A 90 -26.97 4.42 10.34
N SER A 91 -25.82 4.44 9.66
CA SER A 91 -25.68 4.93 8.28
C SER A 91 -26.52 4.12 7.30
N ALA A 92 -26.44 2.79 7.36
CA ALA A 92 -27.18 1.88 6.48
C ALA A 92 -28.72 2.01 6.59
N LYS A 93 -29.25 2.50 7.71
CA LYS A 93 -30.68 2.79 7.88
C LYS A 93 -31.14 4.08 7.17
N GLN A 94 -30.22 4.96 6.80
CA GLN A 94 -30.52 6.22 6.10
C GLN A 94 -30.48 6.07 4.57
N THR A 95 -29.71 5.11 4.05
CA THR A 95 -29.63 4.80 2.61
C THR A 95 -30.97 4.31 2.06
N LYS A 96 -31.53 5.00 1.05
CA LYS A 96 -32.82 4.63 0.43
C LYS A 96 -32.76 4.49 -1.09
N SER A 97 -31.75 5.07 -1.73
CA SER A 97 -31.51 5.04 -3.18
C SER A 97 -30.06 4.73 -3.52
N ALA A 98 -29.79 4.42 -4.78
CA ALA A 98 -28.42 4.24 -5.29
C ALA A 98 -27.58 5.53 -5.16
N ALA A 99 -28.19 6.72 -5.25
CA ALA A 99 -27.48 7.98 -5.05
C ALA A 99 -27.08 8.19 -3.57
N ASP A 100 -27.89 7.71 -2.62
CA ASP A 100 -27.52 7.72 -1.20
C ASP A 100 -26.39 6.73 -0.92
N PHE A 101 -26.41 5.56 -1.56
CA PHE A 101 -25.39 4.52 -1.37
C PHE A 101 -24.03 4.88 -1.98
N TYR A 102 -24.01 5.37 -3.22
CA TYR A 102 -22.76 5.62 -3.96
C TYR A 102 -22.22 7.04 -3.81
N THR A 103 -23.05 8.04 -3.51
CA THR A 103 -22.61 9.45 -3.41
C THR A 103 -23.21 10.21 -2.22
N ALA A 104 -23.90 9.55 -1.28
CA ALA A 104 -24.60 10.18 -0.16
C ALA A 104 -25.47 11.38 -0.58
N GLY A 105 -26.18 11.25 -1.71
CA GLY A 105 -27.01 12.30 -2.30
C GLY A 105 -26.24 13.55 -2.78
N GLY A 106 -24.90 13.52 -2.76
CA GLY A 106 -24.04 14.67 -3.04
C GLY A 106 -23.80 15.59 -1.83
N GLY A 107 -24.24 15.21 -0.63
CA GLY A 107 -24.21 16.06 0.58
C GLY A 107 -22.88 16.13 1.35
N ILE A 108 -21.86 15.37 0.95
CA ILE A 108 -20.57 15.29 1.66
C ILE A 108 -19.66 16.47 1.24
N THR A 109 -19.09 17.19 2.21
CA THR A 109 -18.16 18.29 1.93
C THR A 109 -16.79 17.77 1.48
N GLY A 110 -16.02 18.60 0.76
CA GLY A 110 -14.68 18.22 0.29
C GLY A 110 -13.72 17.80 1.40
N THR A 111 -13.83 18.39 2.60
CA THR A 111 -13.02 18.00 3.76
C THR A 111 -13.48 16.67 4.37
N GLN A 112 -14.79 16.43 4.49
CA GLN A 112 -15.32 15.13 4.94
C GLN A 112 -14.92 13.99 3.98
N ASN A 113 -15.02 14.23 2.67
CA ASN A 113 -14.60 13.28 1.65
C ASN A 113 -13.08 13.03 1.71
N GLY A 114 -12.27 14.07 1.93
CA GLY A 114 -10.82 13.95 2.13
C GLY A 114 -10.46 13.09 3.35
N TRP A 115 -11.16 13.26 4.48
CA TRP A 115 -10.98 12.42 5.66
C TRP A 115 -11.39 10.96 5.43
N ALA A 116 -12.48 10.71 4.70
CA ALA A 116 -12.90 9.35 4.33
C ALA A 116 -11.85 8.66 3.44
N ILE A 117 -11.40 9.35 2.39
CA ILE A 117 -10.37 8.88 1.45
C ILE A 117 -9.03 8.61 2.17
N ALA A 118 -8.64 9.46 3.12
CA ALA A 118 -7.47 9.23 3.98
C ALA A 118 -7.65 8.02 4.91
N GLY A 119 -8.87 7.76 5.40
CA GLY A 119 -9.21 6.55 6.14
C GLY A 119 -9.06 5.27 5.31
N ASP A 120 -9.59 5.26 4.09
CA ASP A 120 -9.47 4.14 3.15
C ASP A 120 -8.00 3.84 2.76
N TYR A 121 -7.13 4.86 2.74
CA TYR A 121 -5.69 4.67 2.55
C TYR A 121 -5.01 3.97 3.74
N MET A 122 -5.53 4.09 4.96
CA MET A 122 -4.94 3.55 6.19
C MET A 122 -5.27 2.06 6.41
N SER A 123 -4.99 1.24 5.41
CA SER A 123 -5.17 -0.22 5.47
C SER A 123 -4.04 -0.94 6.22
N ALA A 124 -4.25 -2.23 6.50
CA ALA A 124 -3.19 -3.08 7.06
C ALA A 124 -1.95 -3.16 6.16
N ALA A 125 -2.10 -3.03 4.83
CA ALA A 125 -0.96 -2.98 3.91
C ALA A 125 -0.18 -1.66 4.06
N SER A 126 -0.87 -0.53 4.20
CA SER A 126 -0.24 0.77 4.41
C SER A 126 0.46 0.88 5.77
N PHE A 127 -0.11 0.31 6.84
CA PHE A 127 0.53 0.33 8.16
C PHE A 127 1.61 -0.74 8.32
N LEU A 128 1.25 -2.03 8.21
CA LEU A 128 2.16 -3.15 8.49
C LEU A 128 3.13 -3.43 7.33
N GLY A 129 2.71 -3.20 6.08
CA GLY A 129 3.56 -3.39 4.90
C GLY A 129 4.67 -2.35 4.82
N ILE A 130 4.35 -1.06 5.00
CA ILE A 130 5.37 0.01 4.99
C ILE A 130 6.32 -0.13 6.18
N SER A 131 5.81 -0.33 7.40
CA SER A 131 6.67 -0.52 8.58
C SER A 131 7.53 -1.79 8.48
N GLY A 132 7.00 -2.90 7.94
CA GLY A 132 7.76 -4.11 7.67
C GLY A 132 8.87 -3.91 6.63
N ILE A 133 8.58 -3.23 5.51
CA ILE A 133 9.58 -2.92 4.48
C ILE A 133 10.67 -1.97 5.01
N ILE A 134 10.32 -0.97 5.82
CA ILE A 134 11.31 -0.11 6.51
C ILE A 134 12.13 -0.91 7.53
N SER A 135 11.52 -1.85 8.26
CA SER A 135 12.23 -2.70 9.21
C SER A 135 13.20 -3.70 8.56
N LEU A 136 13.01 -4.03 7.28
CA LEU A 136 13.85 -4.97 6.53
C LEU A 136 14.91 -4.29 5.66
N TYR A 137 14.58 -3.12 5.09
CA TYR A 137 15.41 -2.42 4.09
C TYR A 137 15.77 -0.98 4.48
N GLY A 138 15.44 -0.55 5.71
CA GLY A 138 15.81 0.76 6.26
C GLY A 138 15.32 1.92 5.39
N TYR A 139 16.26 2.80 5.03
CA TYR A 139 16.00 4.02 4.26
C TYR A 139 15.46 3.73 2.85
N ASP A 140 15.93 2.67 2.19
CA ASP A 140 15.48 2.31 0.83
C ASP A 140 14.02 1.83 0.85
N GLY A 141 13.63 1.12 1.92
CA GLY A 141 12.24 0.76 2.20
C GLY A 141 11.34 1.99 2.44
N PHE A 142 11.88 3.03 3.08
CA PHE A 142 11.18 4.31 3.24
C PHE A 142 11.03 5.04 1.90
N MET A 143 12.08 5.12 1.09
CA MET A 143 12.04 5.72 -0.27
C MET A 143 11.00 5.03 -1.18
N TYR A 144 10.90 3.70 -1.12
CA TYR A 144 9.85 2.95 -1.84
C TYR A 144 8.43 3.41 -1.45
N SER A 145 8.19 3.64 -0.16
CA SER A 145 6.87 4.07 0.36
C SER A 145 6.46 5.47 -0.14
N VAL A 146 7.41 6.38 -0.36
CA VAL A 146 7.15 7.71 -0.92
C VAL A 146 6.63 7.61 -2.36
N GLY A 147 7.19 6.70 -3.17
CA GLY A 147 6.72 6.46 -4.54
C GLY A 147 5.25 6.00 -4.59
N TRP A 148 4.84 5.14 -3.67
CA TRP A 148 3.44 4.69 -3.54
C TRP A 148 2.49 5.85 -3.17
N LEU A 149 2.87 6.68 -2.20
CA LEU A 149 2.10 7.85 -1.79
C LEU A 149 1.94 8.88 -2.93
N VAL A 150 3.02 9.18 -3.67
CA VAL A 150 2.99 10.11 -4.80
C VAL A 150 2.12 9.57 -5.95
N ALA A 151 2.19 8.26 -6.23
CA ALA A 151 1.32 7.63 -7.22
C ALA A 151 -0.16 7.71 -6.81
N TYR A 152 -0.47 7.46 -5.54
CA TYR A 152 -1.84 7.59 -5.00
C TYR A 152 -2.40 9.02 -5.15
N ILE A 153 -1.64 10.05 -4.76
CA ILE A 153 -2.07 11.46 -4.95
C ILE A 153 -2.23 11.80 -6.44
N THR A 154 -1.35 11.28 -7.30
CA THR A 154 -1.42 11.49 -8.76
C THR A 154 -2.69 10.86 -9.35
N VAL A 155 -3.07 9.66 -8.91
CA VAL A 155 -4.34 9.02 -9.29
C VAL A 155 -5.54 9.83 -8.79
N LEU A 156 -5.53 10.30 -7.53
CA LEU A 156 -6.61 11.13 -7.00
C LEU A 156 -6.78 12.43 -7.80
N LEU A 157 -5.69 13.11 -8.19
CA LEU A 157 -5.77 14.37 -8.93
C LEU A 157 -6.18 14.17 -10.39
N ILE A 158 -5.63 13.16 -11.09
CA ILE A 158 -5.83 12.98 -12.53
C ILE A 158 -7.08 12.15 -12.88
N VAL A 159 -7.44 11.16 -12.05
CA VAL A 159 -8.50 10.18 -12.37
C VAL A 159 -9.84 10.53 -11.73
N ALA A 160 -9.85 11.18 -10.55
CA ALA A 160 -11.10 11.47 -9.85
C ALA A 160 -11.98 12.48 -10.59
N GLU A 161 -11.41 13.54 -11.19
CA GLU A 161 -12.22 14.51 -11.94
C GLU A 161 -12.90 13.87 -13.16
N PRO A 162 -12.21 13.17 -14.10
CA PRO A 162 -12.87 12.47 -15.19
C PRO A 162 -13.94 11.48 -14.74
N CYS A 163 -13.72 10.77 -13.63
CA CYS A 163 -14.71 9.83 -13.09
C CYS A 163 -15.95 10.54 -12.52
N ARG A 164 -15.76 11.62 -11.76
CA ARG A 164 -16.84 12.45 -11.23
C ARG A 164 -17.66 13.09 -12.36
N ASN A 165 -16.97 13.68 -13.33
CA ASN A 165 -17.59 14.39 -14.46
C ASN A 165 -18.31 13.44 -15.43
N ALA A 166 -18.07 12.12 -15.36
CA ALA A 166 -18.78 11.11 -16.16
C ALA A 166 -20.19 10.77 -15.64
N GLY A 167 -20.55 11.16 -14.41
CA GLY A 167 -21.93 11.00 -13.89
C GLY A 167 -22.42 9.55 -13.79
N LYS A 168 -21.53 8.59 -13.48
CA LYS A 168 -21.86 7.18 -13.24
C LYS A 168 -21.29 6.72 -11.90
N PHE A 169 -21.97 5.77 -11.25
CA PHE A 169 -21.62 5.29 -9.91
C PHE A 169 -20.48 4.26 -9.87
N THR A 170 -20.15 3.59 -10.99
CA THR A 170 -19.10 2.56 -11.01
C THR A 170 -18.07 2.79 -12.11
N LEU A 171 -16.80 2.43 -11.84
CA LEU A 171 -15.73 2.46 -12.85
C LEU A 171 -16.05 1.59 -14.07
N GLY A 172 -16.73 0.46 -13.87
CA GLY A 172 -17.20 -0.40 -14.97
C GLY A 172 -18.17 0.33 -15.91
N ASP A 173 -19.10 1.11 -15.36
CA ASP A 173 -20.03 1.91 -16.15
C ASP A 173 -19.31 3.06 -16.88
N ILE A 174 -18.38 3.75 -16.22
CA ILE A 174 -17.57 4.84 -16.81
C ILE A 174 -16.77 4.32 -18.01
N LEU A 175 -16.05 3.21 -17.84
CA LEU A 175 -15.25 2.58 -18.91
C LEU A 175 -16.14 2.07 -20.06
N SER A 176 -17.33 1.55 -19.73
CA SER A 176 -18.29 1.07 -20.73
C SER A 176 -18.92 2.17 -21.60
N PHE A 177 -18.94 3.42 -21.13
CA PHE A 177 -19.70 4.51 -21.75
C PHE A 177 -19.25 4.89 -23.18
N ARG A 178 -18.00 4.57 -23.55
CA ARG A 178 -17.44 4.82 -24.89
C ARG A 178 -16.90 3.55 -25.58
N THR A 179 -17.32 2.39 -25.12
CA THR A 179 -16.80 1.07 -25.54
C THR A 179 -17.94 0.04 -25.63
N GLU A 180 -17.64 -1.25 -25.82
CA GLU A 180 -18.64 -2.32 -25.79
C GLU A 180 -19.16 -2.58 -24.36
N PRO A 181 -20.46 -2.41 -24.05
CA PRO A 181 -20.90 -2.41 -22.67
C PRO A 181 -20.84 -3.77 -21.96
N LYS A 182 -20.99 -4.88 -22.69
CA LYS A 182 -21.00 -6.23 -22.07
C LYS A 182 -19.59 -6.71 -21.72
N SER A 183 -18.67 -6.68 -22.67
CA SER A 183 -17.29 -7.15 -22.52
C SER A 183 -16.52 -6.31 -21.51
N VAL A 184 -16.65 -4.98 -21.53
CA VAL A 184 -15.94 -4.09 -20.61
C VAL A 184 -16.48 -4.16 -19.18
N ARG A 185 -17.81 -4.24 -18.97
CA ARG A 185 -18.37 -4.40 -17.61
C ARG A 185 -18.02 -5.76 -17.00
N ALA A 186 -17.98 -6.83 -17.80
CA ALA A 186 -17.52 -8.14 -17.35
C ALA A 186 -16.03 -8.13 -16.96
N ALA A 187 -15.16 -7.55 -17.81
CA ALA A 187 -13.73 -7.44 -17.51
C ALA A 187 -13.47 -6.57 -16.25
N ALA A 188 -14.18 -5.46 -16.10
CA ALA A 188 -14.11 -4.61 -14.90
C ALA A 188 -14.54 -5.37 -13.64
N ALA A 189 -15.67 -6.08 -13.68
CA ALA A 189 -16.16 -6.85 -12.53
C ALA A 189 -15.19 -7.97 -12.13
N ILE A 190 -14.66 -8.73 -13.10
CA ILE A 190 -13.66 -9.79 -12.84
C ILE A 190 -12.39 -9.20 -12.24
N SER A 191 -11.91 -8.07 -12.78
CA SER A 191 -10.72 -7.37 -12.25
C SER A 191 -10.94 -6.89 -10.81
N THR A 192 -12.07 -6.24 -10.52
CA THR A 192 -12.42 -5.80 -9.16
C THR A 192 -12.49 -6.99 -8.20
N VAL A 193 -13.19 -8.07 -8.55
CA VAL A 193 -13.28 -9.26 -7.69
C VAL A 193 -11.89 -9.86 -7.44
N ALA A 194 -11.08 -10.08 -8.48
CA ALA A 194 -9.75 -10.67 -8.33
C ALA A 194 -8.83 -9.83 -7.43
N VAL A 195 -8.74 -8.51 -7.68
CA VAL A 195 -7.93 -7.60 -6.87
C VAL A 195 -8.44 -7.54 -5.42
N SER A 196 -9.76 -7.41 -5.22
CA SER A 196 -10.35 -7.40 -3.88
C SER A 196 -10.13 -8.72 -3.13
N THR A 197 -10.19 -9.88 -3.78
CA THR A 197 -9.92 -11.17 -3.12
C THR A 197 -8.49 -11.23 -2.59
N PHE A 198 -7.46 -11.00 -3.43
CA PHE A 198 -6.06 -11.03 -2.97
C PHE A 198 -5.77 -9.96 -1.91
N TYR A 199 -6.33 -8.75 -2.06
CA TYR A 199 -6.15 -7.66 -1.11
C TYR A 199 -6.79 -7.97 0.26
N LEU A 200 -8.00 -8.55 0.28
CA LEU A 200 -8.66 -8.98 1.52
C LEU A 200 -7.91 -10.15 2.18
N THR A 201 -7.39 -11.11 1.42
CA THR A 201 -6.54 -12.18 1.98
C THR A 201 -5.32 -11.61 2.71
N ALA A 202 -4.60 -10.66 2.09
CA ALA A 202 -3.45 -10.01 2.72
C ALA A 202 -3.85 -9.23 4.00
N GLN A 203 -4.99 -8.52 3.98
CA GLN A 203 -5.48 -7.82 5.16
C GLN A 203 -5.91 -8.75 6.30
N MET A 204 -6.50 -9.91 6.01
CA MET A 204 -6.85 -10.90 7.04
C MET A 204 -5.61 -11.52 7.71
N VAL A 205 -4.52 -11.73 6.96
CA VAL A 205 -3.22 -12.14 7.52
C VAL A 205 -2.62 -11.05 8.41
N GLY A 206 -2.64 -9.80 7.95
CA GLY A 206 -2.19 -8.65 8.74
C GLY A 206 -2.98 -8.48 10.05
N ALA A 207 -4.31 -8.57 9.98
CA ALA A 207 -5.18 -8.53 11.14
C ALA A 207 -4.89 -9.70 12.10
N GLY A 208 -4.78 -10.93 11.60
CA GLY A 208 -4.46 -12.12 12.41
C GLY A 208 -3.14 -11.97 13.17
N LYS A 209 -2.09 -11.46 12.52
CA LYS A 209 -0.79 -11.21 13.19
C LYS A 209 -0.83 -10.07 14.20
N LEU A 210 -1.63 -9.02 13.98
CA LEU A 210 -1.88 -8.00 15.00
C LEU A 210 -2.67 -8.57 16.19
N MET A 211 -3.68 -9.41 15.97
CA MET A 211 -4.42 -10.08 17.05
C MET A 211 -3.54 -11.05 17.86
N GLN A 212 -2.61 -11.76 17.20
CA GLN A 212 -1.62 -12.60 17.87
C GLN A 212 -0.73 -11.78 18.82
N LEU A 213 -0.22 -10.64 18.37
CA LEU A 213 0.58 -9.73 19.18
C LEU A 213 -0.22 -9.09 20.34
N LEU A 214 -1.50 -8.78 20.11
CA LEU A 214 -2.35 -8.06 21.06
C LEU A 214 -3.05 -8.94 22.11
N LEU A 215 -3.25 -10.23 21.84
CA LEU A 215 -3.91 -11.17 22.77
C LEU A 215 -3.01 -12.33 23.23
N GLY A 216 -1.85 -12.54 22.63
CA GLY A 216 -0.98 -13.70 22.91
C GLY A 216 -1.52 -15.04 22.39
N ILE A 217 -2.62 -15.03 21.63
CA ILE A 217 -3.25 -16.22 21.03
C ILE A 217 -2.52 -16.54 19.71
N PRO A 218 -2.14 -17.81 19.43
CA PRO A 218 -1.46 -18.15 18.19
C PRO A 218 -2.33 -17.93 16.94
N TYR A 219 -1.70 -17.44 15.88
CA TYR A 219 -2.21 -17.30 14.51
C TYR A 219 -1.14 -17.77 13.53
#